data_AF-A0AAP5MDF5-F1
#
_entry.id   AF-A0AAP5MDF5-F1
#
_cell.length_a   1.000
_cell.length_b   1.000
_cell.length_c   1.000
_cell.angle_alpha   90.00
_cell.angle_beta   90.00
_cell.angle_gamma   90.00
#
_symmetry.space_group_name_H-M   'P 1'
#
loop_
_entity.id
_entity.type
_entity.pdbx_description
1 polymer ?
#
loop_
_entity_poly.entity_id
_entity_poly.type
_entity_poly.pdbx_seq_one_letter_code
_entity_poly.pdbx_strand_id
1 'polypeptide(L)'
;MLFQDIRDYQILFLTLFLVLGIGTRDWTLQPPLILVAIAACILTQWVLSNLCNYIAPSFPKDTGQIISFRSAIITSLGLSLLLRADDWITMAVAGVSAIASKFIFKVGDRHFFNPANFGIICALVLTPNAWVSPGQWGDDWFYGLLFAGTGGIILKRVGRWDTTGAFLIAYAGLEAIRNVWLGWTWDVLWHRLMSGSLLLFALFMITDPRSIPNSRIARVVWALCIAILTFVLRNYFYLSTAVFWALFALAPLTILLDKLWTAPRFSWEKRPFGEVKSQKSGDSRGLDPDALTQNAQLLPNPLCPMPYALCPL
;
A
#
# COMPACT_ATOMS: atom_id res chain seq x y z
N MET A 1 15.41 -18.71 2.11
CA MET A 1 15.89 -18.59 0.72
C MET A 1 15.68 -17.16 0.25
N LEU A 2 16.70 -16.47 -0.25
CA LEU A 2 16.53 -15.17 -0.91
C LEU A 2 15.48 -15.29 -2.04
N PHE A 3 14.60 -14.29 -2.20
CA PHE A 3 13.64 -14.16 -3.31
C PHE A 3 12.35 -15.00 -3.27
N GLN A 4 11.98 -15.57 -2.12
CA GLN A 4 10.64 -16.16 -1.96
C GLN A 4 9.55 -15.10 -1.78
N ASP A 5 9.89 -13.95 -1.17
CA ASP A 5 8.98 -12.84 -0.91
C ASP A 5 9.11 -11.76 -2.00
N ILE A 6 7.99 -11.24 -2.48
CA ILE A 6 7.97 -10.17 -3.49
C ILE A 6 8.65 -8.91 -2.96
N ARG A 7 8.63 -8.68 -1.64
CA ARG A 7 9.30 -7.56 -0.98
C ARG A 7 10.81 -7.57 -1.18
N ASP A 8 11.44 -8.73 -1.36
CA ASP A 8 12.88 -8.81 -1.61
C ASP A 8 13.23 -8.16 -2.97
N TYR A 9 12.34 -8.24 -3.96
CA TYR A 9 12.50 -7.54 -5.24
C TYR A 9 12.33 -6.04 -5.09
N GLN A 10 11.39 -5.58 -4.26
CA GLN A 10 11.24 -4.15 -3.98
C GLN A 10 12.51 -3.60 -3.32
N ILE A 11 13.07 -4.30 -2.33
CA ILE A 11 14.33 -3.90 -1.68
C ILE A 11 15.48 -3.87 -2.69
N LEU A 12 15.59 -4.90 -3.54
CA LEU A 12 16.63 -4.97 -4.57
C LEU A 12 16.56 -3.77 -5.52
N PHE A 13 15.39 -3.48 -6.09
CA PHE A 13 15.24 -2.43 -7.08
C PHE A 13 15.31 -1.02 -6.47
N LEU A 14 14.76 -0.80 -5.28
CA LEU A 14 14.90 0.48 -4.59
C LEU A 14 16.36 0.73 -4.17
N THR A 15 17.07 -0.30 -3.72
CA THR A 15 18.52 -0.21 -3.45
C THR A 15 19.30 0.09 -4.73
N LEU A 16 18.98 -0.60 -5.84
CA LEU A 16 19.60 -0.34 -7.14
C LEU A 16 19.42 1.12 -7.55
N PHE A 17 18.20 1.65 -7.46
CA PHE A 17 17.96 3.06 -7.75
C PHE A 17 18.77 3.93 -6.82
N LEU A 18 18.79 3.66 -5.52
CA LEU A 18 19.48 4.53 -4.55
C LEU A 18 20.98 4.60 -4.85
N VAL A 19 21.61 3.45 -5.14
CA VAL A 19 23.02 3.38 -5.54
C VAL A 19 23.27 4.12 -6.85
N LEU A 20 22.41 3.94 -7.86
CA LEU A 20 22.53 4.66 -9.12
C LEU A 20 22.34 6.17 -8.95
N GLY A 21 21.36 6.59 -8.14
CA GLY A 21 21.07 7.99 -7.84
C GLY A 21 22.27 8.69 -7.22
N ILE A 22 22.86 8.09 -6.18
CA ILE A 22 24.08 8.59 -5.53
C ILE A 22 25.26 8.62 -6.53
N GLY A 23 25.42 7.57 -7.33
CA GLY A 23 26.59 7.42 -8.20
C GLY A 23 26.56 8.27 -9.47
N THR A 24 25.39 8.71 -9.95
CA THR A 24 25.28 9.30 -11.30
C THR A 24 24.46 10.59 -11.40
N ARG A 25 23.59 10.90 -10.42
CA ARG A 25 22.58 11.95 -10.60
C ARG A 25 22.56 12.97 -9.48
N ASP A 26 22.61 12.52 -8.24
CA ASP A 26 22.23 13.37 -7.12
C ASP A 26 23.31 13.41 -6.04
N TRP A 27 24.24 14.35 -6.21
CA TRP A 27 25.26 14.69 -5.21
C TRP A 27 24.68 15.32 -3.95
N THR A 28 23.39 15.70 -3.93
CA THR A 28 22.72 16.23 -2.73
C THR A 28 22.24 15.12 -1.79
N LEU A 29 22.23 13.85 -2.25
CA LEU A 29 21.98 12.70 -1.38
C LEU A 29 23.18 12.45 -0.47
N GLN A 30 23.07 12.92 0.76
CA GLN A 30 24.09 12.68 1.78
C GLN A 30 23.93 11.27 2.37
N PRO A 31 24.95 10.38 2.27
CA PRO A 31 24.89 9.05 2.88
C PRO A 31 24.51 9.05 4.38
N PRO A 32 24.91 10.03 5.21
CA PRO A 32 24.44 10.14 6.59
C PRO A 32 22.91 10.22 6.72
N LEU A 33 22.22 10.98 5.88
CA LEU A 33 20.76 11.11 5.93
C LEU A 33 20.05 9.80 5.58
N ILE A 34 20.61 9.04 4.65
CA ILE A 34 20.11 7.70 4.30
C ILE A 34 20.20 6.77 5.51
N LEU A 35 21.33 6.78 6.22
CA LEU A 35 21.52 6.00 7.44
C LEU A 35 20.54 6.43 8.55
N VAL A 36 20.30 7.73 8.69
CA VAL A 36 19.30 8.27 9.62
C VAL A 36 17.90 7.77 9.25
N ALA A 37 17.51 7.81 7.99
CA ALA A 37 16.20 7.32 7.53
C ALA A 37 16.03 5.82 7.85
N ILE A 38 17.05 5.00 7.56
CA ILE A 38 17.06 3.56 7.83
C ILE A 38 16.97 3.31 9.35
N ALA A 39 17.82 3.96 10.14
CA ALA A 39 17.86 3.80 11.59
C ALA A 39 16.53 4.23 12.23
N ALA A 40 16.00 5.39 11.85
CA ALA A 40 14.72 5.90 12.34
C ALA A 40 13.57 4.92 12.02
N CYS A 41 13.50 4.41 10.79
CA CYS A 41 12.44 3.48 10.40
C CYS A 41 12.54 2.14 11.13
N ILE A 42 13.75 1.54 11.19
CA ILE A 42 13.97 0.25 11.83
C ILE A 42 13.72 0.35 13.34
N LEU A 43 14.28 1.37 14.00
CA LEU A 43 14.11 1.57 15.43
C LEU A 43 12.65 1.80 15.79
N THR A 44 11.95 2.68 15.06
CA THR A 44 10.52 2.94 15.28
C THR A 44 9.69 1.68 15.06
N GLN A 45 9.99 0.90 14.00
CA GLN A 45 9.29 -0.36 13.74
C GLN A 45 9.52 -1.35 14.88
N TRP A 46 10.76 -1.47 15.37
CA TRP A 46 11.09 -2.34 16.49
C TRP A 46 10.36 -1.91 17.78
N VAL A 47 10.47 -0.64 18.18
CA VAL A 47 9.84 -0.11 19.41
C VAL A 47 8.33 -0.29 19.36
N LEU A 48 7.66 0.19 18.30
CA LEU A 48 6.20 0.15 18.22
C LEU A 48 5.64 -1.27 18.07
N SER A 49 6.36 -2.18 17.41
CA SER A 49 5.95 -3.59 17.34
C SER A 49 5.99 -4.24 18.72
N ASN A 50 7.06 -4.03 19.49
CA ASN A 50 7.17 -4.55 20.85
C ASN A 50 6.13 -3.93 21.80
N LEU A 51 5.91 -2.62 21.70
CA LEU A 51 4.91 -1.93 22.50
C LEU A 51 3.49 -2.46 22.22
N CYS A 52 3.12 -2.65 20.95
CA CYS A 52 1.83 -3.22 20.59
C CYS A 52 1.67 -4.66 21.10
N ASN A 53 2.74 -5.47 21.01
CA ASN A 53 2.74 -6.84 21.52
C ASN A 53 2.55 -6.90 23.04
N TYR A 54 3.10 -5.91 23.76
CA TYR A 54 2.96 -5.82 25.22
C TYR A 54 1.56 -5.37 25.64
N ILE A 55 1.01 -4.34 24.99
CA ILE A 55 -0.29 -3.75 25.37
C ILE A 55 -1.47 -4.66 24.99
N ALA A 56 -1.38 -5.36 23.85
CA ALA A 56 -2.53 -6.08 23.29
C ALA A 56 -2.16 -7.49 22.78
N PRO A 57 -1.76 -8.41 23.70
CA PRO A 57 -1.26 -9.74 23.35
C PRO A 57 -2.29 -10.67 22.68
N SER A 58 -3.58 -10.35 22.78
CA SER A 58 -4.71 -11.21 22.35
C SER A 58 -5.22 -10.92 20.93
N PHE A 59 -4.68 -9.95 20.20
CA PHE A 59 -5.08 -9.73 18.81
C PHE A 59 -4.53 -10.85 17.91
N PRO A 60 -5.33 -11.37 16.96
CA PRO A 60 -4.87 -12.40 16.05
C PRO A 60 -3.65 -11.89 15.29
N LYS A 61 -2.51 -12.56 15.52
CA LYS A 61 -1.26 -12.29 14.82
C LYS A 61 -1.49 -12.64 13.35
N ASP A 62 -1.67 -11.64 12.50
CA ASP A 62 -1.41 -11.84 11.07
C ASP A 62 0.05 -12.31 10.99
N THR A 63 0.30 -13.47 10.40
CA THR A 63 1.56 -14.24 10.44
C THR A 63 2.79 -13.43 9.96
N GLY A 64 2.57 -12.25 9.38
CA GLY A 64 3.59 -11.28 8.97
C GLY A 64 3.92 -10.14 9.96
N GLN A 65 3.35 -10.10 11.17
CA GLN A 65 3.67 -9.11 12.21
C GLN A 65 4.81 -9.51 13.17
N ILE A 66 5.48 -10.64 12.93
CA ILE A 66 6.85 -10.83 13.42
C ILE A 66 7.67 -9.69 12.81
N ILE A 67 8.23 -8.82 13.65
CA ILE A 67 8.97 -7.58 13.34
C ILE A 67 9.37 -7.51 11.86
N SER A 68 8.53 -6.86 11.04
CA SER A 68 8.71 -6.92 9.59
C SER A 68 9.70 -5.87 9.12
N PHE A 69 10.99 -6.12 9.39
CA PHE A 69 12.09 -5.24 8.99
C PHE A 69 12.09 -4.94 7.48
N ARG A 70 11.62 -5.88 6.64
CA ARG A 70 11.45 -5.67 5.20
C ARG A 70 10.60 -4.44 4.89
N SER A 71 9.48 -4.25 5.58
CA SER A 71 8.61 -3.09 5.36
C SER A 71 9.26 -1.79 5.81
N ALA A 72 10.00 -1.80 6.92
CA ALA A 72 10.75 -0.64 7.38
C ALA A 72 11.86 -0.25 6.40
N ILE A 73 12.60 -1.23 5.86
CA ILE A 73 13.64 -1.02 4.85
C ILE A 73 13.06 -0.47 3.54
N ILE A 74 11.96 -1.03 3.04
CA ILE A 74 11.29 -0.49 1.84
C ILE A 74 10.87 0.97 2.06
N THR A 75 10.35 1.27 3.25
CA THR A 75 9.92 2.63 3.61
C THR A 75 11.11 3.58 3.67
N SER A 76 12.21 3.21 4.34
CA SER A 76 13.40 4.07 4.43
C SER A 76 14.10 4.27 3.09
N LEU A 77 14.15 3.24 2.24
CA LEU A 77 14.64 3.37 0.87
C LEU A 77 13.76 4.30 0.03
N GLY A 78 12.43 4.17 0.14
CA GLY A 78 11.49 5.07 -0.52
C GLY A 78 11.64 6.53 -0.07
N LEU A 79 11.80 6.77 1.23
CA LEU A 79 12.10 8.10 1.77
C LEU A 79 13.42 8.64 1.24
N SER A 80 14.49 7.83 1.23
CA SER A 80 15.81 8.24 0.73
C SER A 80 15.77 8.60 -0.76
N LEU A 81 14.98 7.89 -1.56
CA LEU A 81 14.85 8.14 -3.00
C LEU A 81 14.05 9.41 -3.33
N LEU A 82 13.12 9.83 -2.46
CA LEU A 82 12.13 10.86 -2.80
C LEU A 82 12.25 12.14 -1.97
N LEU A 83 12.66 12.02 -0.71
CA LEU A 83 12.77 13.15 0.21
C LEU A 83 14.20 13.69 0.22
N ARG A 84 14.33 15.01 0.24
CA ARG A 84 15.57 15.72 0.55
C ARG A 84 15.40 16.51 1.83
N ALA A 85 16.49 16.60 2.58
CA ALA A 85 16.55 17.28 3.86
C ALA A 85 17.96 17.87 4.04
N ASP A 86 18.06 19.02 4.70
CA ASP A 86 19.37 19.61 5.05
C ASP A 86 19.94 19.09 6.37
N ASP A 87 19.09 18.51 7.23
CA ASP A 87 19.45 18.11 8.58
C ASP A 87 18.90 16.74 8.98
N TRP A 88 19.55 16.12 9.96
CA TRP A 88 19.23 14.77 10.42
C TRP A 88 17.89 14.70 11.17
N ILE A 89 17.46 15.80 11.81
CA ILE A 89 16.19 15.84 12.56
C ILE A 89 15.03 15.74 11.58
N THR A 90 15.08 16.51 10.49
CA THR A 90 14.07 16.48 9.42
C THR A 90 13.90 15.07 8.85
N MET A 91 15.01 14.39 8.55
CA MET A 91 14.95 13.01 8.03
C MET A 91 14.47 12.01 9.10
N ALA A 92 14.85 12.19 10.36
CA ALA A 92 14.35 11.38 11.46
C ALA A 92 12.83 11.56 11.67
N VAL A 93 12.33 12.79 11.62
CA VAL A 93 10.88 13.08 11.68
C VAL A 93 10.14 12.38 10.55
N ALA A 94 10.68 12.41 9.33
CA ALA A 94 10.11 11.69 8.19
C ALA A 94 10.04 10.18 8.46
N GLY A 95 11.14 9.56 8.90
CA GLY A 95 11.21 8.12 9.17
C GLY A 95 10.33 7.65 10.32
N VAL A 96 10.33 8.40 11.44
CA VAL A 96 9.51 8.09 12.62
C VAL A 96 8.02 8.22 12.28
N SER A 97 7.60 9.34 11.69
CA SER A 97 6.20 9.57 11.32
C SER A 97 5.70 8.56 10.28
N ALA A 98 6.54 8.21 9.29
CA ALA A 98 6.24 7.20 8.30
C ALA A 98 5.85 5.86 8.95
N ILE A 99 6.70 5.34 9.84
CA ILE A 99 6.45 4.05 10.47
C ILE A 99 5.34 4.13 11.51
N ALA A 100 5.30 5.19 12.33
CA ALA A 100 4.26 5.40 13.31
C ALA A 100 2.86 5.41 12.69
N SER A 101 2.72 5.96 11.48
CA SER A 101 1.44 6.02 10.77
C SER A 101 0.77 4.64 10.60
N LYS A 102 1.57 3.57 10.45
CA LYS A 102 1.07 2.19 10.28
C LYS A 102 0.39 1.65 11.53
N PHE A 103 0.82 2.13 12.70
CA PHE A 103 0.33 1.67 14.00
C PHE A 103 -0.84 2.53 14.47
N ILE A 104 -0.78 3.84 14.20
CA ILE A 104 -1.79 4.82 14.62
C ILE A 104 -3.01 4.79 13.70
N PHE A 105 -2.79 4.86 12.38
CA PHE A 105 -3.86 5.02 11.40
C PHE A 105 -4.21 3.69 10.73
N LYS A 106 -4.91 2.84 11.47
CA LYS A 106 -5.38 1.54 10.99
C LYS A 106 -6.86 1.31 11.27
N VAL A 107 -7.51 0.56 10.39
CA VAL A 107 -8.87 0.04 10.57
C VAL A 107 -8.78 -1.49 10.57
N GLY A 108 -9.08 -2.10 11.72
CA GLY A 108 -8.73 -3.49 11.97
C GLY A 108 -7.20 -3.68 11.89
N ASP A 109 -6.75 -4.62 11.08
CA ASP A 109 -5.33 -4.95 10.91
C ASP A 109 -4.67 -4.21 9.73
N ARG A 110 -5.37 -3.22 9.14
CA ARG A 110 -4.95 -2.56 7.90
C ARG A 110 -4.68 -1.08 8.12
N HIS A 111 -3.44 -0.65 7.87
CA HIS A 111 -3.14 0.76 7.68
C HIS A 111 -3.57 1.21 6.28
N PHE A 112 -4.12 2.41 6.19
CA PHE A 112 -4.63 2.95 4.92
C PHE A 112 -3.71 4.03 4.33
N PHE A 113 -2.85 4.66 5.14
CA PHE A 113 -1.80 5.52 4.61
C PHE A 113 -0.64 4.68 4.05
N ASN A 114 -0.06 5.18 2.95
CA ASN A 114 1.26 4.75 2.50
C ASN A 114 2.31 5.33 3.48
N PRO A 115 3.11 4.48 4.15
CA PRO A 115 4.04 4.93 5.21
C PRO A 115 5.05 5.97 4.72
N ALA A 116 5.72 5.70 3.59
CA ALA A 116 6.70 6.62 3.03
C ALA A 116 6.04 7.95 2.63
N ASN A 117 4.85 7.91 2.05
CA ASN A 117 4.10 9.13 1.71
C ASN A 117 3.78 9.97 2.93
N PHE A 118 3.31 9.30 3.99
CA PHE A 118 2.97 9.95 5.24
C PHE A 118 4.21 10.65 5.83
N GLY A 119 5.37 9.98 5.82
CA GLY A 119 6.63 10.57 6.24
C GLY A 119 7.05 11.80 5.43
N ILE A 120 6.92 11.73 4.09
CA ILE A 120 7.20 12.86 3.20
C ILE A 120 6.31 14.06 3.56
N ILE A 121 4.99 13.85 3.66
CA ILE A 121 4.06 14.94 3.99
C ILE A 121 4.34 15.51 5.39
N CYS A 122 4.59 14.66 6.38
CA CYS A 122 4.97 15.12 7.71
C CYS A 122 6.25 15.95 7.69
N ALA A 123 7.29 15.54 6.96
CA ALA A 123 8.51 16.33 6.83
C ALA A 123 8.22 17.70 6.17
N LEU A 124 7.49 17.70 5.05
CA LEU A 124 7.15 18.94 4.33
C LEU A 124 6.31 19.92 5.15
N VAL A 125 5.47 19.43 6.07
CA VAL A 125 4.57 20.27 6.89
C VAL A 125 5.22 20.69 8.19
N LEU A 126 5.93 19.77 8.86
CA LEU A 126 6.43 19.97 10.22
C LEU A 126 7.83 20.57 10.27
N THR A 127 8.55 20.58 9.14
CA THR A 127 9.93 21.06 9.07
C THR A 127 10.13 22.02 7.90
N PRO A 128 10.95 23.08 8.06
CA PRO A 128 11.23 24.04 6.99
C PRO A 128 12.27 23.54 5.98
N ASN A 129 13.05 22.50 6.33
CA ASN A 129 14.23 22.07 5.59
C ASN A 129 13.98 20.82 4.74
N ALA A 130 12.72 20.51 4.43
CA ALA A 130 12.33 19.35 3.64
C ALA A 130 11.82 19.77 2.27
N TRP A 131 12.23 19.07 1.22
CA TRP A 131 11.65 19.21 -0.11
C TRP A 131 11.68 17.89 -0.87
N VAL A 132 10.89 17.83 -1.95
CA VAL A 132 10.95 16.73 -2.91
C VAL A 132 11.37 17.32 -4.24
N SER A 133 12.42 16.76 -4.84
CA SER A 133 12.92 17.22 -6.14
C SER A 133 12.33 16.36 -7.27
N PRO A 134 11.35 16.87 -8.06
CA PRO A 134 10.66 16.05 -9.06
C PRO A 134 11.58 15.61 -10.21
N GLY A 135 12.61 16.41 -10.50
CA GLY A 135 13.55 16.22 -11.61
C GLY A 135 14.86 15.51 -11.24
N GLN A 136 15.03 15.05 -10.00
CA GLN A 136 16.26 14.42 -9.52
C GLN A 136 16.73 13.21 -10.35
N TRP A 137 15.81 12.56 -11.06
CA TRP A 137 16.09 11.42 -11.94
C TRP A 137 16.24 11.80 -13.41
N GLY A 138 16.14 13.08 -13.73
CA GLY A 138 16.12 13.61 -15.11
C GLY A 138 14.94 13.10 -15.92
N ASP A 139 15.03 13.33 -17.24
CA ASP A 139 14.08 12.92 -18.28
C ASP A 139 14.72 12.00 -19.34
N ASP A 140 15.93 11.51 -19.05
CA ASP A 140 16.69 10.62 -19.91
C ASP A 140 15.97 9.28 -20.12
N TRP A 141 15.77 8.92 -21.39
CA TRP A 141 15.07 7.72 -21.83
C TRP A 141 15.60 6.44 -21.19
N PHE A 142 16.92 6.35 -20.93
CA PHE A 142 17.51 5.16 -20.29
C PHE A 142 16.90 4.91 -18.90
N TYR A 143 16.69 5.96 -18.12
CA TYR A 143 16.08 5.87 -16.79
C TYR A 143 14.59 5.61 -16.88
N GLY A 144 13.91 6.20 -17.85
CA GLY A 144 12.52 5.87 -18.17
C GLY A 144 12.35 4.37 -18.42
N LEU A 145 13.22 3.78 -19.24
CA LEU A 145 13.23 2.34 -19.52
C LEU A 145 13.57 1.51 -18.28
N LEU A 146 14.57 1.93 -17.50
CA LEU A 146 14.95 1.26 -16.25
C LEU A 146 13.79 1.22 -15.26
N PHE A 147 13.12 2.35 -15.03
CA PHE A 147 11.94 2.44 -14.17
C PHE A 147 10.79 1.58 -14.71
N ALA A 148 10.44 1.72 -15.99
CA ALA A 148 9.36 0.96 -16.60
C ALA A 148 9.62 -0.56 -16.54
N GLY A 149 10.86 -0.99 -16.80
CA GLY A 149 11.25 -2.40 -16.76
C GLY A 149 11.19 -2.98 -15.35
N THR A 150 11.89 -2.38 -14.39
CA THR A 150 11.95 -2.87 -13.00
C THR A 150 10.62 -2.72 -12.27
N GLY A 151 9.96 -1.57 -12.42
CA GLY A 151 8.61 -1.32 -11.91
C GLY A 151 7.60 -2.28 -12.51
N GLY A 152 7.70 -2.55 -13.81
CA GLY A 152 6.83 -3.53 -14.46
C GLY A 152 7.00 -4.96 -13.95
N ILE A 153 8.24 -5.38 -13.68
CA ILE A 153 8.50 -6.69 -13.06
C ILE A 153 7.82 -6.78 -11.68
N ILE A 154 7.94 -5.75 -10.84
CA ILE A 154 7.28 -5.71 -9.53
C ILE A 154 5.77 -5.73 -9.70
N LEU A 155 5.20 -4.85 -10.52
CA LEU A 155 3.76 -4.76 -10.71
C LEU A 155 3.16 -6.07 -11.21
N LYS A 156 3.89 -6.82 -12.06
CA LYS A 156 3.49 -8.16 -12.51
C LYS A 156 3.47 -9.17 -11.38
N ARG A 157 4.44 -9.08 -10.46
CA ARG A 157 4.51 -9.99 -9.30
C ARG A 157 3.50 -9.63 -8.21
N VAL A 158 3.30 -8.34 -7.93
CA VAL A 158 2.33 -7.85 -6.94
C VAL A 158 0.90 -7.96 -7.47
N GLY A 159 0.70 -7.93 -8.79
CA GLY A 159 -0.61 -8.06 -9.44
C GLY A 159 -1.46 -6.78 -9.35
N ARG A 160 -0.83 -5.60 -9.43
CA ARG A 160 -1.47 -4.27 -9.25
C ARG A 160 -1.29 -3.33 -10.44
N TRP A 161 -1.13 -3.90 -11.63
CA TRP A 161 -1.05 -3.15 -12.90
C TRP A 161 -2.26 -2.27 -13.18
N ASP A 162 -3.44 -2.70 -12.71
CA ASP A 162 -4.69 -1.96 -12.84
C ASP A 162 -4.60 -0.55 -12.21
N THR A 163 -3.90 -0.43 -11.09
CA THR A 163 -3.81 0.82 -10.33
C THR A 163 -2.86 1.81 -11.00
N THR A 164 -1.65 1.35 -11.35
CA THR A 164 -0.67 2.17 -12.09
C THR A 164 -1.23 2.59 -13.45
N GLY A 165 -1.81 1.64 -14.19
CA GLY A 165 -2.37 1.91 -15.51
C GLY A 165 -3.49 2.95 -15.45
N ALA A 166 -4.44 2.79 -14.53
CA ALA A 166 -5.52 3.76 -14.35
C ALA A 166 -5.00 5.16 -13.99
N PHE A 167 -4.04 5.25 -13.06
CA PHE A 167 -3.44 6.53 -12.68
C PHE A 167 -2.69 7.19 -13.85
N LEU A 168 -1.78 6.47 -14.50
CA LEU A 168 -0.95 7.03 -15.57
C LEU A 168 -1.77 7.42 -16.80
N ILE A 169 -2.73 6.59 -17.21
CA ILE A 169 -3.60 6.90 -18.37
C ILE A 169 -4.44 8.13 -18.09
N ALA A 170 -5.06 8.22 -16.91
CA ALA A 170 -5.89 9.37 -16.56
C ALA A 170 -5.08 10.65 -16.40
N TYR A 171 -3.94 10.59 -15.70
CA TYR A 171 -3.07 11.75 -15.51
C TYR A 171 -2.48 12.23 -16.83
N ALA A 172 -1.98 11.31 -17.68
CA ALA A 172 -1.48 11.65 -19.00
C ALA A 172 -2.57 12.20 -19.91
N GLY A 173 -3.79 11.65 -19.85
CA GLY A 173 -4.95 12.17 -20.59
C GLY A 173 -5.30 13.60 -20.20
N LEU A 174 -5.34 13.90 -18.90
CA LEU A 174 -5.60 15.26 -18.41
C LEU A 174 -4.49 16.24 -18.82
N GLU A 175 -3.22 15.86 -18.66
CA GLU A 175 -2.09 16.68 -19.10
C GLU A 175 -2.08 16.88 -20.63
N ALA A 176 -2.43 15.85 -21.42
CA ALA A 176 -2.51 15.94 -22.88
C ALA A 176 -3.64 16.89 -23.33
N ILE A 177 -4.83 16.79 -22.72
CA ILE A 177 -5.95 17.71 -22.97
C ILE A 177 -5.50 19.16 -22.70
N ARG A 178 -4.84 19.38 -21.56
CA ARG A 178 -4.31 20.71 -21.21
C ARG A 178 -3.22 21.18 -22.19
N ASN A 179 -2.33 20.29 -22.60
CA ASN A 179 -1.25 20.61 -23.54
C ASN A 179 -1.81 21.09 -24.90
N VAL A 180 -2.82 20.38 -25.41
CA VAL A 180 -3.54 20.76 -26.64
C VAL A 180 -4.30 22.06 -26.44
N TRP A 181 -5.01 22.23 -25.32
CA TRP A 181 -5.78 23.45 -25.04
C TRP A 181 -4.91 24.71 -24.97
N LEU A 182 -3.68 24.59 -24.46
CA LEU A 182 -2.71 25.68 -24.39
C LEU A 182 -1.88 25.86 -25.68
N GLY A 183 -2.07 25.00 -26.68
CA GLY A 183 -1.29 25.02 -27.92
C GLY A 183 0.20 24.74 -27.72
N TRP A 184 0.56 23.98 -26.68
CA TRP A 184 1.95 23.65 -26.38
C TRP A 184 2.45 22.50 -27.24
N THR A 185 3.77 22.44 -27.42
CA THR A 185 4.45 21.37 -28.14
C THR A 185 4.43 20.06 -27.34
N TRP A 186 4.61 18.93 -28.01
CA TRP A 186 4.50 17.60 -27.39
C TRP A 186 5.68 17.27 -26.45
N ASP A 187 6.83 17.92 -26.63
CA ASP A 187 7.99 17.81 -25.74
C ASP A 187 7.65 18.24 -24.30
N VAL A 188 6.77 19.24 -24.11
CA VAL A 188 6.32 19.66 -22.78
C VAL A 188 5.56 18.54 -22.07
N LEU A 189 4.65 17.86 -22.77
CA LEU A 189 3.94 16.71 -22.24
C LEU A 189 4.91 15.58 -21.91
N TRP A 190 5.84 15.29 -22.82
CA TRP A 190 6.81 14.21 -22.64
C TRP A 190 7.71 14.42 -21.43
N HIS A 191 8.28 15.62 -21.31
CA HIS A 191 9.13 16.00 -20.19
C HIS A 191 8.38 15.89 -18.85
N ARG A 192 7.08 16.22 -18.82
CA ARG A 192 6.23 16.06 -17.63
C ARG A 192 6.02 14.59 -17.27
N LEU A 193 5.72 13.74 -18.25
CA LEU A 193 5.43 12.33 -18.02
C LEU A 193 6.68 11.51 -17.71
N MET A 194 7.84 11.94 -18.20
CA MET A 194 9.14 11.31 -17.92
C MET A 194 9.81 11.76 -16.62
N SER A 195 9.12 12.58 -15.80
CA SER A 195 9.63 12.90 -14.46
C SER A 195 9.82 11.62 -13.63
N GLY A 196 11.06 11.32 -13.23
CA GLY A 196 11.31 10.11 -12.46
C GLY A 196 10.64 10.08 -11.08
N SER A 197 10.31 11.24 -10.48
CA SER A 197 9.46 11.27 -9.27
C SER A 197 8.04 10.75 -9.53
N LEU A 198 7.45 11.09 -10.68
CA LEU A 198 6.16 10.58 -11.12
C LEU A 198 6.22 9.08 -11.38
N LEU A 199 7.28 8.60 -12.04
CA LEU A 199 7.47 7.16 -12.31
C LEU A 199 7.69 6.36 -11.03
N LEU A 200 8.55 6.81 -10.12
CA LEU A 200 8.74 6.17 -8.81
C LEU A 200 7.42 6.12 -8.04
N PHE A 201 6.68 7.23 -8.01
CA PHE A 201 5.36 7.27 -7.39
C PHE A 201 4.41 6.25 -8.02
N ALA A 202 4.27 6.26 -9.35
CA ALA A 202 3.30 5.44 -10.07
C ALA A 202 3.61 3.93 -10.03
N LEU A 203 4.89 3.56 -9.99
CA LEU A 203 5.34 2.17 -10.07
C LEU A 203 5.56 1.53 -8.71
N PHE A 204 6.02 2.30 -7.71
CA PHE A 204 6.48 1.75 -6.42
C PHE A 204 5.65 2.23 -5.23
N MET A 205 4.88 3.32 -5.36
CA MET A 205 4.28 3.99 -4.21
C MET A 205 2.75 3.90 -4.20
N ILE A 206 2.09 4.30 -5.29
CA ILE A 206 0.62 4.20 -5.43
C ILE A 206 0.14 2.75 -5.44
N THR A 207 1.03 1.79 -5.70
CA THR A 207 0.71 0.36 -5.84
C THR A 207 1.04 -0.49 -4.63
N ASP A 208 1.43 0.11 -3.51
CA ASP A 208 1.64 -0.61 -2.26
C ASP A 208 0.35 -1.38 -1.87
N PRO A 209 0.35 -2.71 -1.93
CA PRO A 209 -0.87 -3.50 -1.82
C PRO A 209 -1.48 -3.47 -0.41
N ARG A 210 -0.74 -2.97 0.59
CA ARG A 210 -1.27 -2.80 1.95
C ARG A 210 -2.09 -1.51 2.10
N SER A 211 -1.78 -0.46 1.36
CA SER A 211 -2.44 0.86 1.48
C SER A 211 -3.54 1.13 0.43
N ILE A 212 -3.74 0.27 -0.56
CA ILE A 212 -4.78 0.43 -1.61
C ILE A 212 -6.05 -0.42 -1.44
N PRO A 213 -7.19 -0.07 -2.09
CA PRO A 213 -8.41 -0.88 -2.05
C PRO A 213 -8.24 -2.33 -2.55
N ASN A 214 -9.04 -3.25 -2.03
CA ASN A 214 -8.94 -4.68 -2.33
C ASN A 214 -9.57 -5.06 -3.68
N SER A 215 -10.68 -4.42 -4.06
CA SER A 215 -11.36 -4.68 -5.34
C SER A 215 -10.65 -4.00 -6.51
N ARG A 216 -10.63 -4.65 -7.68
CA ARG A 216 -10.07 -4.07 -8.93
C ARG A 216 -10.77 -2.77 -9.31
N ILE A 217 -12.11 -2.76 -9.28
CA ILE A 217 -12.91 -1.59 -9.64
C ILE A 217 -12.63 -0.44 -8.66
N ALA A 218 -12.59 -0.74 -7.36
CA ALA A 218 -12.25 0.24 -6.32
C ALA A 218 -10.86 0.86 -6.54
N ARG A 219 -9.85 0.06 -6.91
CA ARG A 219 -8.51 0.58 -7.22
C ARG A 219 -8.50 1.50 -8.43
N VAL A 220 -9.21 1.15 -9.49
CA VAL A 220 -9.32 2.01 -10.68
C VAL A 220 -9.97 3.34 -10.30
N VAL A 221 -11.13 3.32 -9.65
CA VAL A 221 -11.82 4.55 -9.21
C VAL A 221 -10.92 5.40 -8.30
N TRP A 222 -10.26 4.78 -7.33
CA TRP A 222 -9.36 5.47 -6.41
C TRP A 222 -8.17 6.12 -7.15
N ALA A 223 -7.55 5.40 -8.07
CA ALA A 223 -6.44 5.90 -8.88
C ALA A 223 -6.86 7.07 -9.79
N LEU A 224 -8.08 7.01 -10.36
CA LEU A 224 -8.66 8.12 -11.13
C LEU A 224 -8.85 9.37 -10.26
N CYS A 225 -9.39 9.23 -9.05
CA CYS A 225 -9.53 10.35 -8.11
C CYS A 225 -8.17 10.98 -7.78
N ILE A 226 -7.14 10.16 -7.54
CA ILE A 226 -5.77 10.65 -7.29
C ILE A 226 -5.21 11.38 -8.51
N ALA A 227 -5.39 10.86 -9.72
CA ALA A 227 -4.94 11.51 -10.95
C ALA A 227 -5.60 12.89 -11.15
N ILE A 228 -6.92 12.98 -10.96
CA ILE A 228 -7.67 14.23 -11.05
C ILE A 228 -7.19 15.23 -10.01
N LEU A 229 -7.10 14.83 -8.74
CA LEU A 229 -6.64 15.73 -7.68
C LEU A 229 -5.19 16.17 -7.89
N THR A 230 -4.31 15.27 -8.34
CA THR A 230 -2.93 15.59 -8.71
C THR A 230 -2.91 16.67 -9.80
N PHE A 231 -3.69 16.49 -10.87
CA PHE A 231 -3.76 17.44 -11.98
C PHE A 231 -4.20 18.83 -11.51
N VAL A 232 -5.24 18.90 -10.66
CA VAL A 232 -5.72 20.17 -10.08
C VAL A 232 -4.66 20.81 -9.20
N LEU A 233 -4.10 20.09 -8.24
CA LEU A 233 -3.08 20.60 -7.32
C LEU A 233 -1.84 21.10 -8.07
N ARG A 234 -1.43 20.41 -9.13
CA ARG A 234 -0.26 20.78 -9.91
C ARG A 234 -0.50 21.99 -10.81
N ASN A 235 -1.62 22.04 -11.52
CA ASN A 235 -1.82 23.04 -12.57
C ASN A 235 -2.57 24.29 -12.11
N TYR A 236 -3.41 24.18 -11.06
CA TYR A 236 -4.14 25.31 -10.50
C TYR A 236 -3.44 25.87 -9.26
N PHE A 237 -2.94 25.00 -8.38
CA PHE A 237 -2.24 25.42 -7.14
C PHE A 237 -0.72 25.41 -7.27
N TYR A 238 -0.17 25.09 -8.46
CA TYR A 238 1.26 25.10 -8.76
C TYR A 238 2.13 24.24 -7.82
N LEU A 239 1.54 23.21 -7.22
CA LEU A 239 2.26 22.32 -6.30
C LEU A 239 3.12 21.32 -7.06
N SER A 240 4.44 21.46 -6.95
CA SER A 240 5.41 20.50 -7.50
C SER A 240 5.29 19.10 -6.87
N THR A 241 4.81 19.02 -5.63
CA THR A 241 4.63 17.76 -4.88
C THR A 241 3.22 17.18 -4.93
N ALA A 242 2.39 17.63 -5.90
CA ALA A 242 0.97 17.29 -6.01
C ALA A 242 0.62 15.80 -5.88
N VAL A 243 1.42 14.88 -6.45
CA VAL A 243 1.16 13.43 -6.39
C VAL A 243 1.14 12.90 -4.95
N PHE A 244 2.04 13.39 -4.11
CA PHE A 244 2.17 12.97 -2.71
C PHE A 244 1.00 13.51 -1.88
N TRP A 245 0.64 14.78 -2.10
CA TRP A 245 -0.51 15.42 -1.48
C TRP A 245 -1.83 14.73 -1.86
N ALA A 246 -2.03 14.42 -3.14
CA ALA A 246 -3.23 13.74 -3.61
C ALA A 246 -3.37 12.34 -3.00
N LEU A 247 -2.28 11.57 -3.00
CA LEU A 247 -2.26 10.24 -2.37
C LEU A 247 -2.54 10.32 -0.86
N PHE A 248 -1.98 11.31 -0.16
CA PHE A 248 -2.20 11.50 1.26
C PHE A 248 -3.66 11.87 1.56
N ALA A 249 -4.19 12.87 0.86
CA ALA A 249 -5.56 13.35 1.06
C ALA A 249 -6.61 12.27 0.76
N LEU A 250 -6.36 11.42 -0.24
CA LEU A 250 -7.30 10.37 -0.67
C LEU A 250 -7.01 8.99 -0.07
N ALA A 251 -6.00 8.83 0.79
CA ALA A 251 -5.75 7.57 1.48
C ALA A 251 -6.94 7.08 2.32
N PRO A 252 -7.67 7.93 3.10
CA PRO A 252 -8.85 7.49 3.84
C PRO A 252 -9.99 6.97 2.96
N LEU A 253 -10.09 7.43 1.71
CA LEU A 253 -11.12 6.97 0.75
C LEU A 253 -11.05 5.46 0.52
N THR A 254 -9.88 4.85 0.70
CA THR A 254 -9.72 3.40 0.57
C THR A 254 -10.61 2.59 1.51
N ILE A 255 -10.88 3.11 2.71
CA ILE A 255 -11.76 2.46 3.69
C ILE A 255 -13.21 2.47 3.19
N LEU A 256 -13.65 3.59 2.62
CA LEU A 256 -15.01 3.73 2.09
C LEU A 256 -15.22 2.83 0.87
N LEU A 257 -14.23 2.79 -0.03
CA LEU A 257 -14.30 1.95 -1.23
C LEU A 257 -14.27 0.45 -0.91
N ASP A 258 -13.53 0.03 0.11
CA ASP A 258 -13.53 -1.37 0.57
C ASP A 258 -14.86 -1.78 1.21
N LYS A 259 -15.59 -0.84 1.83
CA LYS A 259 -16.96 -1.09 2.31
C LYS A 259 -17.96 -1.25 1.16
N LEU A 260 -17.78 -0.50 0.07
CA LEU A 260 -18.65 -0.57 -1.12
C LEU A 260 -18.38 -1.81 -1.98
N TRP A 261 -17.10 -2.15 -2.19
CA TRP A 261 -16.69 -3.31 -2.98
C TRP A 261 -15.80 -4.25 -2.17
N THR A 262 -16.44 -5.27 -1.59
CA THR A 262 -15.74 -6.31 -0.84
C THR A 262 -14.95 -7.24 -1.76
N ALA A 263 -13.67 -7.47 -1.43
CA ALA A 263 -12.79 -8.38 -2.16
C ALA A 263 -11.77 -9.01 -1.19
N PRO A 264 -11.20 -10.18 -1.53
CA PRO A 264 -10.24 -10.85 -0.66
C PRO A 264 -8.98 -10.00 -0.45
N ARG A 265 -8.43 -10.08 0.76
CA ARG A 265 -7.23 -9.35 1.18
C ARG A 265 -5.99 -9.84 0.44
N PHE A 266 -5.06 -8.92 0.17
CA PHE A 266 -3.76 -9.25 -0.38
C PHE A 266 -2.87 -9.96 0.66
N SER A 267 -2.23 -11.06 0.26
CA SER A 267 -1.20 -11.75 1.04
C SER A 267 0.12 -11.77 0.27
N TRP A 268 1.23 -11.64 1.00
CA TRP A 268 2.58 -11.77 0.45
C TRP A 268 2.97 -13.23 0.20
N GLU A 269 2.30 -14.17 0.88
CA GLU A 269 2.52 -15.61 0.69
C GLU A 269 1.68 -16.13 -0.47
N LYS A 270 2.32 -16.89 -1.38
CA LYS A 270 1.60 -17.64 -2.39
C LYS A 270 0.73 -18.67 -1.67
N ARG A 271 -0.59 -18.55 -1.77
CA ARG A 271 -1.45 -19.71 -1.44
C ARG A 271 -1.02 -20.84 -2.38
N PRO A 272 -0.68 -22.03 -1.86
CA PRO A 272 -0.50 -23.19 -2.72
C PRO A 272 -1.79 -23.38 -3.52
N PHE A 273 -1.63 -23.58 -4.82
CA PHE A 273 -2.72 -23.79 -5.75
C PHE A 273 -3.45 -25.08 -5.31
N GLY A 274 -4.60 -24.97 -4.64
CA GLY A 274 -5.38 -26.16 -4.25
C GLY A 274 -6.33 -26.05 -3.06
N GLU A 275 -6.12 -25.17 -2.08
CA GLU A 275 -7.01 -25.15 -0.90
C GLU A 275 -8.02 -24.00 -0.94
N VAL A 276 -9.13 -24.22 -1.62
CA VAL A 276 -10.38 -23.49 -1.36
C VAL A 276 -11.06 -24.19 -0.17
N LYS A 277 -10.67 -23.86 1.07
CA LYS A 277 -11.58 -24.12 2.20
C LYS A 277 -12.70 -23.11 2.13
N SER A 278 -13.84 -23.54 1.61
CA SER A 278 -15.13 -22.87 1.76
C SER A 278 -15.36 -22.64 3.26
N GLN A 279 -15.22 -21.39 3.72
CA GLN A 279 -15.75 -20.97 5.01
C GLN A 279 -17.28 -21.05 4.93
N LYS A 280 -17.83 -22.21 5.29
CA LYS A 280 -19.23 -22.29 5.73
C LYS A 280 -19.29 -21.65 7.11
N SER A 281 -19.91 -20.48 7.17
CA SER A 281 -20.58 -19.98 8.36
C SER A 281 -21.65 -21.01 8.74
N GLY A 282 -21.64 -21.47 9.98
CA GLY A 282 -22.61 -22.44 10.49
C GLY A 282 -22.09 -23.15 11.73
N ASP A 283 -22.40 -22.57 12.88
CA ASP A 283 -22.38 -23.22 14.19
C ASP A 283 -23.13 -24.55 14.14
N SER A 284 -22.45 -25.66 14.40
CA SER A 284 -23.06 -26.91 14.84
C SER A 284 -22.05 -27.72 15.62
N ARG A 285 -22.30 -27.80 16.92
CA ARG A 285 -21.65 -28.68 17.90
C ARG A 285 -21.49 -30.10 17.33
N GLY A 286 -20.36 -30.71 17.67
CA GLY A 286 -19.97 -32.05 17.23
C GLY A 286 -21.06 -33.09 17.47
N LEU A 287 -21.34 -33.86 16.43
CA LEU A 287 -22.04 -35.13 16.51
C LEU A 287 -21.09 -36.17 15.95
N ASP A 288 -20.61 -37.00 16.87
CA ASP A 288 -19.82 -38.20 16.65
C ASP A 288 -20.68 -39.25 15.91
N PRO A 289 -20.23 -39.86 14.79
CA PRO A 289 -21.09 -40.74 13.98
C PRO A 289 -21.42 -42.11 14.60
N ASP A 290 -20.79 -42.49 15.71
CA ASP A 290 -20.85 -43.88 16.22
C ASP A 290 -21.82 -44.12 17.40
N ALA A 291 -22.68 -43.16 17.73
CA ALA A 291 -23.60 -43.27 18.87
C ALA A 291 -25.06 -43.68 18.53
N LEU A 292 -25.35 -44.15 17.31
CA LEU A 292 -26.73 -44.42 16.84
C LEU A 292 -27.15 -45.90 16.74
N THR A 293 -26.52 -46.81 17.49
CA THR A 293 -26.82 -48.26 17.35
C THR A 293 -26.99 -49.06 18.64
N GLN A 294 -27.30 -48.45 19.80
CA GLN A 294 -27.47 -49.25 21.03
C GLN A 294 -28.68 -48.97 21.93
N ASN A 295 -29.59 -48.03 21.61
CA ASN A 295 -30.75 -47.79 22.49
C ASN A 295 -32.09 -47.78 21.73
N ALA A 296 -32.41 -48.89 21.07
CA ALA A 296 -33.74 -49.14 20.49
C ALA A 296 -34.27 -50.52 20.90
N GLN A 297 -34.30 -50.80 22.20
CA GLN A 297 -35.13 -51.86 22.78
C GLN A 297 -35.67 -51.34 24.10
N LEU A 298 -36.92 -50.86 24.07
CA LEU A 298 -37.91 -50.80 25.16
C LEU A 298 -38.87 -49.64 24.82
N LEU A 299 -40.05 -49.97 24.27
CA LEU A 299 -41.37 -49.65 24.82
C LEU A 299 -42.50 -49.98 23.81
N PRO A 300 -43.73 -50.28 24.29
CA PRO A 300 -44.73 -51.06 23.57
C PRO A 300 -45.79 -50.24 22.81
N ASN A 301 -46.38 -50.94 21.83
CA ASN A 301 -47.67 -50.84 21.12
C ASN A 301 -48.53 -49.54 21.02
N PRO A 302 -49.22 -49.34 19.87
CA PRO A 302 -49.96 -48.12 19.55
C PRO A 302 -51.46 -48.25 19.84
N LEU A 303 -52.05 -47.21 20.44
CA LEU A 303 -53.48 -46.94 20.33
C LEU A 303 -53.69 -45.42 20.18
N CYS A 304 -54.41 -45.04 19.12
CA CYS A 304 -55.07 -43.75 18.83
C CYS A 304 -55.87 -43.19 20.03
N PRO A 305 -56.46 -41.96 19.98
CA PRO A 305 -56.57 -41.01 18.86
C PRO A 305 -56.24 -39.53 19.21
N MET A 306 -56.12 -38.71 18.16
CA MET A 306 -56.16 -37.23 18.20
C MET A 306 -57.44 -36.70 18.86
N PRO A 307 -57.39 -35.52 19.51
CA PRO A 307 -58.29 -34.46 19.06
C PRO A 307 -57.72 -33.01 19.06
N TYR A 308 -58.23 -32.21 18.11
CA TYR A 308 -58.58 -30.77 18.16
C TYR A 308 -57.51 -29.75 18.65
N ALA A 309 -57.01 -28.87 17.78
CA ALA A 309 -57.59 -27.59 17.34
C ALA A 309 -57.21 -26.38 18.21
N LEU A 310 -56.93 -25.26 17.51
CA LEU A 310 -56.94 -23.84 17.93
C LEU A 310 -55.61 -23.20 18.42
N CYS A 311 -55.12 -22.26 17.59
CA CYS A 311 -54.37 -21.02 17.90
C CYS A 311 -54.98 -20.21 19.07
N PRO A 312 -54.44 -19.03 19.47
CA PRO A 312 -53.07 -18.47 19.39
C PRO A 312 -52.61 -17.80 20.73
N LEU A 313 -51.32 -17.44 20.83
CA LEU A 313 -50.77 -16.15 21.31
C LEU A 313 -49.23 -16.21 21.31
#